data_AF-A0A532CAA9-F1
#
_entry.id   AF-A0A532CAA9-F1
#
_cell.length_a   1.000
_cell.length_b   1.000
_cell.length_c   1.000
_cell.angle_alpha   90.00
_cell.angle_beta   90.00
_cell.angle_gamma   90.00
#
_symmetry.space_group_name_H-M   'P 1'
#
loop_
_entity.id
_entity.type
_entity.pdbx_description
1 polymer ?
#
loop_
_entity_poly.entity_id
_entity_poly.type
_entity_poly.pdbx_seq_one_letter_code
_entity_poly.pdbx_strand_id
1 'polypeptide(L)'
;MVKRFTAWVFTNSQKLHSLWRVIAWWELRRIPFNVIVLAYGAIGFVIFLWAITTSGHLQPGEDVVEPLALLAAPFVVNLLYTLGWLVEAPARYLIPDLSSGFGPMLLKLGLGLGLFLISIPAVFWGGYKLLQLVEVAP
;
A
#
# COMPACT_ATOMS: atom_id res chain seq x y z
N MET A 1 -13.28 19.85 0.00
CA MET A 1 -11.80 19.76 0.09
C MET A 1 -11.27 18.39 -0.36
N VAL A 2 -11.78 17.28 0.21
CA VAL A 2 -11.36 15.89 -0.11
C VAL A 2 -11.41 15.51 -1.60
N LYS A 3 -12.49 15.86 -2.32
CA LYS A 3 -12.61 15.58 -3.77
C LYS A 3 -11.51 16.25 -4.62
N ARG A 4 -11.09 17.47 -4.23
CA ARG A 4 -10.02 18.20 -4.92
C ARG A 4 -8.66 17.59 -4.64
N PHE A 5 -8.42 17.17 -3.39
CA PHE A 5 -7.20 16.49 -3.01
C PHE A 5 -7.04 15.13 -3.71
N THR A 6 -8.07 14.28 -3.67
CA THR A 6 -8.07 12.98 -4.36
C THR A 6 -7.88 13.13 -5.87
N ALA A 7 -8.56 14.10 -6.49
CA ALA A 7 -8.32 14.44 -7.88
C ALA A 7 -6.85 14.82 -8.11
N TRP A 8 -6.27 15.70 -7.29
CA TRP A 8 -4.86 16.10 -7.42
C TRP A 8 -3.87 14.93 -7.27
N VAL A 9 -4.09 14.02 -6.32
CA VAL A 9 -3.25 12.81 -6.14
C VAL A 9 -3.30 11.93 -7.38
N PHE A 10 -4.49 11.68 -7.92
CA PHE A 10 -4.71 10.70 -8.98
C PHE A 10 -4.89 11.30 -10.39
N THR A 11 -4.51 12.56 -10.58
CA THR A 11 -4.46 13.17 -11.92
C THR A 11 -3.05 13.64 -12.22
N ASN A 12 -2.73 13.57 -13.51
CA ASN A 12 -1.53 14.18 -14.05
C ASN A 12 -1.95 15.27 -15.03
N SER A 13 -1.67 16.52 -14.68
CA SER A 13 -2.10 17.69 -15.45
C SER A 13 -1.07 18.11 -16.51
N GLN A 14 0.11 17.48 -16.57
CA GLN A 14 1.17 17.90 -17.49
C GLN A 14 1.61 16.78 -18.43
N LYS A 15 1.91 17.14 -19.68
CA LYS A 15 2.74 16.32 -20.58
C LYS A 15 4.17 16.32 -20.02
N LEU A 16 4.50 15.30 -19.25
CA LEU A 16 5.81 15.14 -18.61
C LEU A 16 6.82 14.61 -19.64
N HIS A 17 7.40 15.49 -20.45
CA HIS A 17 8.46 15.10 -21.40
C HIS A 17 9.84 14.97 -20.75
N SER A 18 10.03 15.55 -19.56
CA SER A 18 11.31 15.54 -18.85
C SER A 18 11.30 14.54 -17.70
N LEU A 19 12.33 13.69 -17.62
CA LEU A 19 12.54 12.72 -16.55
C LEU A 19 12.42 13.36 -15.16
N TRP A 20 13.02 14.53 -14.97
CA TRP A 20 12.94 15.27 -13.71
C TRP A 20 11.53 15.64 -13.31
N ARG A 21 10.67 15.97 -14.28
CA ARG A 21 9.26 16.28 -13.99
C ARG A 21 8.49 15.02 -13.62
N VAL A 22 8.80 13.86 -14.22
CA VAL A 22 8.23 12.57 -13.81
C VAL A 22 8.61 12.27 -12.37
N ILE A 23 9.91 12.30 -12.05
CA ILE A 23 10.41 12.05 -10.70
C ILE A 23 9.78 13.01 -9.70
N ALA A 24 9.74 14.32 -10.00
CA ALA A 24 9.11 15.31 -9.13
C ALA A 24 7.60 15.06 -8.91
N TRP A 25 6.88 14.62 -9.94
CA TRP A 25 5.47 14.26 -9.83
C TRP A 25 5.25 13.10 -8.86
N TRP A 26 6.13 12.09 -8.91
CA TRP A 26 6.12 10.96 -7.98
C TRP A 26 6.57 11.37 -6.58
N GLU A 27 7.68 12.06 -6.40
CA GLU A 27 8.15 12.42 -5.05
C GLU A 27 7.14 13.32 -4.31
N LEU A 28 6.43 14.21 -5.02
CA LEU A 28 5.37 15.03 -4.44
C LEU A 28 4.16 14.20 -3.94
N ARG A 29 3.91 13.03 -4.55
CA ARG A 29 2.83 12.11 -4.19
C ARG A 29 3.26 11.04 -3.18
N ARG A 30 4.55 10.99 -2.81
CA ARG A 30 5.06 10.04 -1.82
C ARG A 30 4.46 10.32 -0.45
N ILE A 31 4.30 11.59 -0.09
CA ILE A 31 3.69 12.02 1.17
C ILE A 31 2.24 11.51 1.29
N PRO A 32 1.30 11.86 0.40
CA PRO A 32 -0.08 11.39 0.51
C PRO A 32 -0.18 9.86 0.39
N PHE A 33 0.65 9.22 -0.43
CA PHE A 33 0.72 7.76 -0.52
C PHE A 33 1.09 7.13 0.84
N ASN A 34 2.18 7.58 1.46
CA ASN A 34 2.62 7.07 2.76
C ASN A 34 1.62 7.35 3.87
N VAL A 35 0.93 8.49 3.84
CA VAL A 35 -0.15 8.78 4.80
C VAL A 35 -1.31 7.80 4.66
N ILE A 36 -1.74 7.49 3.43
CA ILE A 36 -2.80 6.50 3.19
C ILE A 36 -2.36 5.12 3.68
N VAL A 37 -1.15 4.70 3.32
CA VAL A 37 -0.57 3.42 3.71
C VAL A 37 -0.45 3.31 5.23
N LEU A 38 0.02 4.36 5.91
CA LEU A 38 0.15 4.40 7.36
C LEU A 38 -1.22 4.31 8.04
N ALA A 39 -2.20 5.12 7.61
CA ALA A 39 -3.53 5.11 8.20
C ALA A 39 -4.24 3.77 8.02
N TYR A 40 -4.19 3.22 6.80
CA TYR A 40 -4.78 1.92 6.49
C TYR A 40 -4.06 0.77 7.21
N GLY A 41 -2.73 0.81 7.22
CA GLY A 41 -1.90 -0.17 7.91
C GLY A 41 -2.11 -0.16 9.41
N ALA A 42 -2.30 1.01 10.03
CA ALA A 42 -2.62 1.11 11.45
C ALA A 42 -3.97 0.42 11.78
N ILE A 43 -4.99 0.60 10.93
CA ILE A 43 -6.29 -0.08 11.10
C ILE A 43 -6.11 -1.60 10.97
N GLY A 44 -5.42 -2.06 9.92
CA GLY A 44 -5.13 -3.48 9.72
C GLY A 44 -4.34 -4.09 10.88
N PHE A 45 -3.36 -3.35 11.41
CA PHE A 45 -2.54 -3.76 12.54
C PHE A 45 -3.36 -3.92 13.83
N VAL A 46 -4.28 -3.00 14.12
CA VAL A 46 -5.19 -3.12 15.28
C VAL A 46 -6.08 -4.36 15.15
N ILE A 47 -6.65 -4.61 13.96
CA ILE A 47 -7.48 -5.80 13.71
C ILE A 47 -6.66 -7.07 13.91
N PHE A 48 -5.47 -7.12 13.31
CA PHE A 48 -4.53 -8.22 13.45
C PHE A 48 -4.21 -8.50 14.92
N LEU A 49 -3.74 -7.50 15.67
CA LEU A 49 -3.35 -7.66 17.07
C LEU A 49 -4.52 -8.12 17.93
N TRP A 50 -5.70 -7.52 17.77
CA TRP A 50 -6.88 -7.94 18.52
C TRP A 50 -7.27 -9.38 18.22
N ALA A 51 -7.30 -9.77 16.93
CA ALA A 51 -7.73 -11.10 16.53
C ALA A 51 -6.74 -12.17 16.97
N ILE A 52 -5.44 -11.97 16.77
CA ILE A 52 -4.41 -12.94 17.13
C ILE A 52 -4.31 -13.13 18.65
N THR A 53 -4.28 -12.04 19.43
CA THR A 53 -4.15 -12.11 20.91
C THR A 53 -5.36 -12.73 21.59
N THR A 54 -6.55 -12.62 21.00
CA THR A 54 -7.79 -13.19 21.55
C THR A 54 -8.13 -14.56 20.95
N SER A 55 -7.35 -15.07 20.01
CA SER A 55 -7.60 -16.36 19.34
C SER A 55 -7.22 -17.58 20.18
N GLY A 56 -6.36 -17.41 21.19
CA GLY A 56 -5.81 -18.51 21.99
C GLY A 56 -4.65 -19.27 21.32
N HIS A 57 -4.21 -18.87 20.12
CA HIS A 57 -3.12 -19.53 19.37
C HIS A 57 -1.72 -18.97 19.66
N LEU A 58 -1.61 -17.81 20.28
CA LEU A 58 -0.31 -17.22 20.64
C LEU A 58 0.28 -17.94 21.87
N GLN A 59 1.31 -18.75 21.66
CA GLN A 59 2.10 -19.32 22.76
C GLN A 59 3.10 -18.28 23.28
N PRO A 60 3.30 -18.16 24.61
CA PRO A 60 4.28 -17.23 25.16
C PRO A 60 5.70 -17.55 24.66
N GLY A 61 6.30 -16.65 23.87
CA GLY A 61 7.71 -16.74 23.43
C GLY A 61 7.95 -17.13 21.96
N GLU A 62 6.92 -17.37 21.14
CA GLU A 62 7.07 -17.54 19.68
C GLU A 62 7.20 -16.20 18.91
N ASP A 63 7.09 -15.07 19.61
CA ASP A 63 6.95 -13.69 19.09
C ASP A 63 8.15 -13.12 18.32
N VAL A 64 9.18 -13.89 17.97
CA VAL A 64 10.42 -13.34 17.38
C VAL A 64 10.38 -13.28 15.84
N VAL A 65 9.56 -14.11 15.19
CA VAL A 65 9.47 -14.16 13.71
C VAL A 65 8.42 -13.18 13.16
N GLU A 66 7.37 -12.90 13.93
CA GLU A 66 6.25 -12.04 13.54
C GLU A 66 6.60 -10.54 13.41
N PRO A 67 7.49 -9.94 14.23
CA PRO A 67 7.88 -8.53 14.11
C PRO A 67 8.63 -8.21 12.82
N LEU A 68 9.44 -9.16 12.30
CA LEU A 68 10.22 -8.96 11.08
C LEU A 68 9.32 -8.88 9.83
N ALA A 69 8.27 -9.70 9.76
CA ALA A 69 7.30 -9.65 8.68
C ALA A 69 6.50 -8.33 8.70
N LEU A 70 6.17 -7.82 9.90
CA LEU A 70 5.54 -6.51 10.08
C LEU A 70 6.47 -5.36 9.64
N LEU A 71 7.78 -5.47 9.92
CA LEU A 71 8.77 -4.50 9.48
C LEU A 71 9.01 -4.54 7.96
N ALA A 72 8.86 -5.69 7.32
CA ALA A 72 9.05 -5.84 5.87
C ALA A 72 7.97 -5.11 5.05
N ALA A 73 6.73 -5.02 5.55
CA ALA A 73 5.61 -4.43 4.81
C ALA A 73 5.85 -2.96 4.38
N PRO A 74 6.30 -2.04 5.25
CA PRO A 74 6.69 -0.69 4.83
C PRO A 74 7.73 -0.64 3.71
N PHE A 75 8.73 -1.53 3.73
CA PHE A 75 9.76 -1.59 2.69
C PHE A 75 9.18 -2.06 1.36
N VAL A 76 8.39 -3.13 1.37
CA VAL A 76 7.75 -3.67 0.16
C VAL A 76 6.83 -2.63 -0.48
N VAL A 77 6.04 -1.93 0.31
CA VAL A 77 5.11 -0.91 -0.21
C VAL A 77 5.85 0.30 -0.78
N ASN A 78 6.95 0.73 -0.16
CA ASN A 78 7.80 1.79 -0.71
C ASN A 78 8.57 1.35 -1.96
N LEU A 79 8.91 0.05 -2.05
CA LEU A 79 9.50 -0.52 -3.26
C LEU A 79 8.48 -0.50 -4.41
N LEU A 80 7.25 -0.98 -4.18
CA LEU A 80 6.16 -0.91 -5.16
C LEU A 80 5.91 0.52 -5.64
N TYR A 81 5.97 1.50 -4.74
CA TYR A 81 5.88 2.92 -5.09
C TYR A 81 7.02 3.37 -6.01
N THR A 82 8.26 3.03 -5.64
CA THR A 82 9.47 3.46 -6.35
C THR A 82 9.54 2.83 -7.74
N LEU A 83 9.10 1.58 -7.88
CA LEU A 83 8.98 0.91 -9.19
C LEU A 83 8.06 1.67 -10.14
N GLY A 84 7.04 2.36 -9.65
CA GLY A 84 6.12 3.14 -10.48
C GLY A 84 6.82 4.18 -11.34
N TRP A 85 7.69 5.00 -10.74
CA TRP A 85 8.43 6.01 -11.51
C TRP A 85 9.61 5.43 -12.29
N LEU A 86 10.24 4.36 -11.77
CA LEU A 86 11.26 3.61 -12.51
C LEU A 86 10.71 2.95 -13.77
N VAL A 87 9.41 2.65 -13.82
CA VAL A 87 8.72 2.18 -15.02
C VAL A 87 8.25 3.36 -15.89
N GLU A 88 7.65 4.39 -15.30
CA GLU A 88 7.11 5.53 -16.06
C GLU A 88 8.20 6.35 -16.77
N ALA A 89 9.32 6.61 -16.10
CA ALA A 89 10.40 7.42 -16.63
C ALA A 89 10.98 6.88 -17.95
N PRO A 90 11.43 5.61 -18.04
CA PRO A 90 11.89 5.04 -19.32
C PRO A 90 10.74 4.86 -20.31
N ALA A 91 9.52 4.51 -19.87
CA ALA A 91 8.39 4.36 -20.78
C ALA A 91 8.07 5.67 -21.52
N ARG A 92 8.15 6.83 -20.84
CA ARG A 92 7.96 8.14 -21.46
C ARG A 92 9.10 8.57 -22.37
N TYR A 93 10.31 8.09 -22.09
CA TYR A 93 11.46 8.30 -22.99
C TYR A 93 11.31 7.50 -24.29
N LEU A 94 10.83 6.25 -24.20
CA LEU A 94 10.65 5.36 -25.35
C LEU A 94 9.36 5.65 -26.13
N ILE A 95 8.32 6.15 -25.47
CA ILE A 95 6.99 6.40 -26.05
C ILE A 95 6.61 7.85 -25.75
N PRO A 96 6.99 8.82 -26.61
CA PRO A 96 6.74 10.24 -26.37
C PRO A 96 5.25 10.61 -26.25
N ASP A 97 4.38 9.85 -26.93
CA ASP A 97 2.92 10.04 -26.92
C ASP A 97 2.20 9.22 -25.84
N LEU A 98 2.95 8.72 -24.84
CA LEU A 98 2.37 7.94 -23.74
C LEU A 98 1.34 8.75 -22.96
N SER A 99 0.16 8.17 -22.78
CA SER A 99 -0.97 8.78 -22.08
C SER A 99 -0.58 9.47 -20.77
N SER A 100 -1.13 10.65 -20.52
CA SER A 100 -0.98 11.34 -19.23
C SER A 100 -1.58 10.53 -18.07
N GLY A 101 -2.50 9.61 -18.35
CA GLY A 101 -3.10 8.70 -17.38
C GLY A 101 -2.18 7.56 -16.90
N PHE A 102 -1.04 7.33 -17.55
CA PHE A 102 -0.17 6.19 -17.23
C PHE A 102 0.42 6.25 -15.81
N GLY A 103 1.00 7.39 -15.41
CA GLY A 103 1.51 7.60 -14.05
C GLY A 103 0.45 7.42 -12.96
N PRO A 104 -0.72 8.09 -13.07
CA PRO A 104 -1.85 7.85 -12.16
C PRO A 104 -2.31 6.40 -12.10
N MET A 105 -2.29 5.66 -13.21
CA MET A 105 -2.61 4.23 -13.23
C MET A 105 -1.58 3.44 -12.42
N LEU A 106 -0.29 3.65 -12.64
CA LEU A 106 0.78 2.97 -11.89
C LEU A 106 0.71 3.30 -10.39
N LEU A 107 0.41 4.55 -10.03
CA LEU A 107 0.22 4.95 -8.64
C LEU A 107 -0.94 4.19 -7.99
N LYS A 108 -2.08 4.06 -8.69
CA LYS A 108 -3.22 3.27 -8.20
C LYS A 108 -2.89 1.80 -8.07
N LEU A 109 -2.14 1.23 -9.01
CA LEU A 109 -1.69 -0.16 -8.96
C LEU A 109 -0.76 -0.40 -7.76
N GLY A 110 0.27 0.43 -7.60
CA GLY A 110 1.19 0.33 -6.47
C GLY A 110 0.48 0.50 -5.12
N LEU A 111 -0.47 1.44 -5.03
CA LEU A 111 -1.29 1.61 -3.84
C LEU A 111 -2.20 0.39 -3.61
N GLY A 112 -2.94 -0.05 -4.61
CA GLY A 112 -3.84 -1.20 -4.50
C GLY A 112 -3.13 -2.48 -4.09
N LEU A 113 -1.99 -2.78 -4.73
CA LEU A 113 -1.15 -3.93 -4.38
C LEU A 113 -0.59 -3.79 -2.95
N GLY A 114 -0.11 -2.60 -2.57
CA GLY A 114 0.40 -2.36 -1.22
C GLY A 114 -0.68 -2.55 -0.15
N LEU A 115 -1.86 -1.97 -0.35
CA LEU A 115 -3.00 -2.12 0.58
C LEU A 115 -3.47 -3.57 0.65
N PHE A 116 -3.50 -4.28 -0.48
CA PHE A 116 -3.81 -5.71 -0.52
C PHE A 116 -2.83 -6.52 0.34
N LEU A 117 -1.53 -6.33 0.16
CA LEU A 117 -0.49 -7.04 0.93
C LEU A 117 -0.60 -6.74 2.43
N ILE A 118 -0.82 -5.48 2.81
CA ILE A 118 -1.02 -5.08 4.21
C ILE A 118 -2.27 -5.73 4.81
N SER A 119 -3.29 -6.00 4.00
CA SER A 119 -4.55 -6.58 4.47
C SER A 119 -4.46 -8.07 4.79
N ILE A 120 -3.49 -8.79 4.23
CA ILE A 120 -3.37 -10.26 4.38
C ILE A 120 -3.44 -10.71 5.85
N PRO A 121 -2.58 -10.22 6.77
CA PRO A 121 -2.61 -10.68 8.16
C PRO A 121 -3.90 -10.30 8.88
N ALA A 122 -4.42 -9.10 8.64
CA ALA A 122 -5.66 -8.62 9.25
C ALA A 122 -6.87 -9.44 8.80
N VAL A 123 -6.98 -9.74 7.50
CA VAL A 123 -8.08 -10.54 6.94
C VAL A 123 -7.99 -11.98 7.40
N PHE A 124 -6.79 -12.57 7.42
CA PHE A 124 -6.59 -13.95 7.85
C PHE A 124 -7.00 -14.13 9.32
N TRP A 125 -6.41 -13.35 10.24
CA TRP A 125 -6.70 -13.48 11.67
C TRP A 125 -8.08 -12.96 12.03
N GLY A 126 -8.52 -11.85 11.44
CA GLY A 126 -9.87 -11.34 11.63
C GLY A 126 -10.93 -12.32 11.15
N GLY A 127 -10.74 -12.94 9.98
CA GLY A 127 -11.61 -13.99 9.46
C GLY A 127 -11.63 -15.22 10.37
N TYR A 128 -10.46 -15.66 10.83
CA TYR A 128 -10.36 -16.76 11.80
C TYR A 128 -11.14 -16.44 13.09
N LYS A 129 -10.98 -15.24 13.63
CA LYS A 129 -11.70 -14.82 14.84
C LYS A 129 -13.20 -14.75 14.64
N LEU A 130 -13.66 -14.28 13.47
CA LEU A 130 -15.08 -14.31 13.12
C LEU A 130 -15.62 -15.73 13.09
N LEU A 131 -14.87 -16.71 12.56
CA LEU A 131 -15.26 -18.12 12.57
C LEU A 131 -15.34 -18.70 13.99
N GLN A 132 -14.47 -18.29 14.90
CA GLN A 132 -14.57 -18.66 16.32
C GLN A 132 -15.84 -18.09 16.97
N LEU A 133 -16.17 -16.82 16.67
CA LEU A 133 -17.36 -16.17 17.23
C LEU A 133 -18.68 -16.79 16.77
N VAL A 134 -18.68 -17.48 15.63
CA VAL A 134 -19.86 -18.23 15.13
C VAL A 134 -19.77 -19.73 15.41
N GLU A 135 -18.86 -20.16 16.29
CA GLU A 135 -18.67 -21.56 16.71
C GLU A 135 -18.33 -22.53 15.55
N VAL A 136 -17.80 -22.01 14.44
CA VAL A 136 -17.35 -22.81 13.29
C VAL A 136 -15.88 -23.24 13.45
N ALA A 137 -15.09 -22.45 14.16
CA ALA A 137 -13.69 -22.74 14.46
C ALA A 137 -13.48 -22.88 15.98
N PRO A 138 -12.53 -23.74 16.41
CA PRO A 138 -12.21 -23.92 17.82
C PRO A 138 -11.57 -22.67 18.43
#